data_AF-A0A9D4UL19-F1
#
_entry.id   AF-A0A9D4UL19-F1
#
_cell.length_a   1.000
_cell.length_b   1.000
_cell.length_c   1.000
_cell.angle_alpha   90.00
_cell.angle_beta   90.00
_cell.angle_gamma   90.00
#
_symmetry.space_group_name_H-M   'P 1'
#
loop_
_entity.id
_entity.type
_entity.pdbx_description
1 polymer ?
#
loop_
_entity_poly.entity_id
_entity_poly.type
_entity_poly.pdbx_seq_one_letter_code
_entity_poly.pdbx_strand_id
1 'polypeptide(L)'
;MAVVKVEVGDGGEGEEEEAWRAAKLFMAKGPSATLQFLKDEPKALLYALDAQAMEGPFLSHEIAAQAPALLDPALVRKQEAWKALGSMSKTQAKRAFVQLLSFLLPHWKDWHPPLIETHKDEASRILSAFMKKTGLKLRSSL
;
A
#
# COMPACT_ATOMS: atom_id res chain seq x y z
N MET A 1 30.19 32.30 -18.56
CA MET A 1 29.62 31.76 -17.32
C MET A 1 28.70 30.61 -17.70
N ALA A 2 29.13 29.37 -17.48
CA ALA A 2 28.32 28.19 -17.78
C ALA A 2 27.34 27.96 -16.62
N VAL A 3 26.05 27.94 -16.93
CA VAL A 3 25.00 27.55 -15.99
C VAL A 3 25.05 26.04 -15.87
N VAL A 4 25.61 25.54 -14.77
CA VAL A 4 25.58 24.11 -14.44
C VAL A 4 24.14 23.76 -14.10
N LYS A 5 23.47 23.08 -15.02
CA LYS A 5 22.18 22.45 -14.80
C LYS A 5 22.43 21.28 -13.86
N VAL A 6 22.14 21.49 -12.57
CA VAL A 6 22.15 20.42 -11.57
C VAL A 6 20.91 19.58 -11.82
N GLU A 7 21.12 18.43 -12.45
CA GLU A 7 20.11 17.38 -12.53
C GLU A 7 19.89 16.85 -11.10
N VAL A 8 18.71 17.13 -10.56
CA VAL A 8 18.24 16.57 -9.29
C VAL A 8 17.98 15.09 -9.55
N GLY A 9 18.80 14.25 -8.93
CA GLY A 9 18.72 12.80 -9.06
C GLY A 9 17.39 12.23 -8.53
N ASP A 10 16.70 11.54 -9.43
CA ASP A 10 15.53 10.69 -9.24
C ASP A 10 15.88 9.38 -8.51
N GLY A 11 16.57 9.48 -7.36
CA GLY A 11 17.09 8.32 -6.60
C GLY A 11 16.29 7.98 -5.34
N GLY A 12 15.47 8.91 -4.82
CA GLY A 12 14.79 8.76 -3.53
C GLY A 12 13.38 8.17 -3.62
N GLU A 13 12.66 8.39 -4.73
CA GLU A 13 11.27 7.94 -4.85
C GLU A 13 11.16 6.41 -5.00
N GLY A 14 12.15 5.78 -5.64
CA GLY A 14 12.20 4.33 -5.84
C GLY A 14 12.37 3.55 -4.53
N GLU A 15 13.28 3.97 -3.67
CA GLU A 15 13.53 3.33 -2.37
C GLU A 15 12.34 3.47 -1.41
N GLU A 16 11.72 4.66 -1.38
CA GLU A 16 10.54 4.90 -0.55
C GLU A 16 9.32 4.11 -1.03
N GLU A 17 9.16 3.96 -2.34
CA GLU A 17 8.12 3.14 -2.93
C GLU A 17 8.33 1.65 -2.66
N GLU A 18 9.56 1.15 -2.79
CA GLU A 18 9.91 -0.22 -2.46
C GLU A 18 9.67 -0.54 -0.99
N ALA A 19 10.14 0.33 -0.08
CA ALA A 19 9.94 0.19 1.35
C ALA A 19 8.44 0.21 1.72
N TRP A 20 7.66 1.08 1.09
CA TRP A 20 6.22 1.14 1.31
C TRP A 20 5.50 -0.10 0.76
N ARG A 21 5.88 -0.62 -0.42
CA ARG A 21 5.33 -1.87 -0.96
C ARG A 21 5.65 -3.07 -0.07
N ALA A 22 6.88 -3.17 0.44
CA ALA A 22 7.27 -4.21 1.40
C ALA A 22 6.44 -4.09 2.70
N ALA A 23 6.25 -2.87 3.20
CA ALA A 23 5.41 -2.60 4.37
C ALA A 23 3.95 -3.01 4.14
N LYS A 24 3.36 -2.72 2.96
CA LYS A 24 2.02 -3.19 2.59
C LYS A 24 1.93 -4.71 2.51
N LEU A 25 2.95 -5.35 1.95
CA LEU A 25 3.02 -6.81 1.88
C LEU A 25 3.06 -7.43 3.28
N PHE A 26 3.89 -6.88 4.16
CA PHE A 26 3.93 -7.27 5.57
C PHE A 26 2.56 -7.07 6.26
N MET A 27 1.89 -5.94 6.04
CA MET A 27 0.56 -5.71 6.61
C MET A 27 -0.49 -6.71 6.10
N ALA A 28 -0.37 -7.17 4.86
CA ALA A 28 -1.33 -8.09 4.24
C ALA A 28 -1.05 -9.58 4.53
N LYS A 29 0.22 -9.96 4.69
CA LYS A 29 0.68 -11.37 4.73
C LYS A 29 1.54 -11.70 5.94
N GLY A 30 1.97 -10.69 6.67
CA GLY A 30 2.77 -10.84 7.88
C GLY A 30 2.01 -11.53 9.01
N PRO A 31 2.68 -11.78 10.13
CA PRO A 31 2.08 -12.48 11.25
C PRO A 31 0.86 -11.69 11.75
N SER A 32 -0.33 -12.23 11.48
CA SER A 32 -1.61 -11.58 11.82
C SER A 32 -1.72 -11.28 13.33
N ALA A 33 -1.03 -12.10 14.15
CA ALA A 33 -0.92 -11.92 15.59
C ALA A 33 -0.37 -10.55 15.98
N THR A 34 0.60 -9.98 15.26
CA THR A 34 1.17 -8.69 15.63
C THR A 34 0.28 -7.50 15.26
N LEU A 35 -0.63 -7.69 14.29
CA LEU A 35 -1.56 -6.65 13.83
C LEU A 35 -2.89 -6.65 14.60
N GLN A 36 -3.37 -7.82 15.04
CA GLN A 36 -4.61 -7.93 15.81
C GLN A 36 -4.52 -7.18 17.15
N PHE A 37 -3.34 -7.17 17.80
CA PHE A 37 -3.12 -6.50 19.08
C PHE A 37 -2.82 -5.01 18.97
N LEU A 38 -2.71 -4.45 17.74
CA LEU A 38 -2.56 -3.01 17.59
C LEU A 38 -3.84 -2.31 18.07
N LYS A 39 -3.64 -1.23 18.83
CA LYS A 39 -4.72 -0.33 19.25
C LYS A 39 -5.41 0.27 18.02
N ASP A 40 -6.67 0.67 18.18
CA ASP A 40 -7.49 1.22 17.09
C ASP A 40 -6.88 2.50 16.49
N GLU A 41 -6.25 3.33 17.32
CA GLU A 41 -5.63 4.60 16.89
C GLU A 41 -4.48 4.39 15.87
N PRO A 42 -3.44 3.56 16.15
CA PRO A 42 -2.43 3.22 15.15
C PRO A 42 -3.01 2.57 13.88
N LYS A 43 -4.06 1.76 14.00
CA LYS A 43 -4.74 1.15 12.84
C LYS A 43 -5.41 2.20 11.96
N ALA A 44 -6.04 3.20 12.58
CA ALA A 44 -6.64 4.32 11.87
C ALA A 44 -5.58 5.19 11.18
N LEU A 45 -4.46 5.45 11.85
CA LEU A 45 -3.36 6.24 11.30
C LEU A 45 -2.64 5.52 10.14
N LEU A 46 -2.39 4.22 10.25
CA LEU A 46 -1.83 3.41 9.15
C LEU A 46 -2.77 3.41 7.94
N TYR A 47 -4.08 3.26 8.17
CA TYR A 47 -5.08 3.34 7.10
C TYR A 47 -5.07 4.72 6.42
N ALA A 48 -5.08 5.79 7.20
CA ALA A 48 -5.05 7.17 6.70
C ALA A 48 -3.82 7.44 5.84
N LEU A 49 -2.64 7.01 6.29
CA LEU A 49 -1.39 7.17 5.55
C LEU A 49 -1.37 6.33 4.26
N ASP A 50 -1.92 5.11 4.26
CA ASP A 50 -2.05 4.28 3.06
C ASP A 50 -3.00 4.93 2.03
N ALA A 51 -4.14 5.44 2.49
CA ALA A 51 -5.12 6.11 1.65
C ALA A 51 -4.55 7.42 1.06
N GLN A 52 -3.85 8.22 1.86
CA GLN A 52 -3.15 9.42 1.38
C GLN A 52 -2.05 9.08 0.36
N ALA A 53 -1.33 7.97 0.53
CA ALA A 53 -0.29 7.53 -0.40
C ALA A 53 -0.86 7.02 -1.73
N MET A 54 -2.03 6.36 -1.71
CA MET A 54 -2.70 5.82 -2.90
C MET A 54 -3.49 6.91 -3.65
N GLU A 55 -4.42 7.55 -2.95
CA GLU A 55 -5.46 8.41 -3.53
C GLU A 55 -5.03 9.88 -3.46
N GLY A 56 -4.43 10.29 -2.35
CA GLY A 56 -4.02 11.68 -2.09
C GLY A 56 -4.86 12.32 -0.99
N PRO A 57 -4.94 13.67 -0.95
CA PRO A 57 -5.71 14.38 0.04
C PRO A 57 -7.18 13.96 0.06
N PHE A 58 -7.70 13.79 1.27
CA PHE A 58 -9.10 13.42 1.50
C PHE A 58 -10.06 14.43 0.84
N LEU A 59 -10.98 13.94 -0.01
CA LEU A 59 -11.94 14.79 -0.70
C LEU A 59 -13.26 14.82 0.08
N SER A 60 -13.63 15.99 0.60
CA SER A 60 -14.83 16.16 1.45
C SER A 60 -16.16 15.68 0.82
N HIS A 61 -16.22 15.54 -0.52
CA HIS A 61 -17.41 15.02 -1.21
C HIS A 61 -17.56 13.50 -1.09
N GLU A 62 -16.51 12.75 -0.73
CA GLU A 62 -16.57 11.31 -0.48
C GLU A 62 -17.37 10.98 0.79
N ILE A 63 -17.37 11.86 1.79
CA ILE A 63 -18.22 11.75 2.99
C ILE A 63 -19.68 11.96 2.63
N ALA A 64 -19.99 12.91 1.74
CA ALA A 64 -21.37 13.21 1.36
C ALA A 64 -22.03 12.03 0.62
N ALA A 65 -21.24 11.19 -0.07
CA ALA A 65 -21.72 9.98 -0.71
C ALA A 65 -21.94 8.81 0.27
N GLN A 66 -21.32 8.84 1.45
CA GLN A 66 -21.43 7.80 2.49
C GLN A 66 -22.17 8.36 3.69
N ALA A 67 -23.51 8.37 3.63
CA ALA A 67 -24.36 8.95 4.66
C ALA A 67 -24.03 8.43 6.09
N PRO A 68 -23.96 9.31 7.12
CA PRO A 68 -23.45 9.01 8.46
C PRO A 68 -24.31 8.07 9.33
N ALA A 69 -25.51 7.69 8.88
CA ALA A 69 -26.47 6.95 9.72
C ALA A 69 -26.17 5.43 9.86
N LEU A 70 -25.22 4.88 9.10
CA LEU A 70 -24.87 3.43 9.11
C LEU A 70 -23.36 3.15 9.10
N LEU A 71 -22.53 4.17 9.32
CA LEU A 71 -21.07 4.02 9.28
C LEU A 71 -20.54 3.41 10.58
N ASP A 72 -19.81 2.30 10.46
CA ASP A 72 -19.07 1.67 11.55
C ASP A 72 -18.19 2.71 12.26
N PRO A 73 -18.26 2.86 13.61
CA PRO A 73 -17.41 3.77 14.36
C PRO A 73 -15.91 3.62 14.06
N ALA A 74 -15.44 2.41 13.73
CA ALA A 74 -14.05 2.18 13.36
C ALA A 74 -13.71 2.80 11.99
N LEU A 75 -14.66 2.84 11.07
CA LEU A 75 -14.49 3.45 9.75
C LEU A 75 -14.55 4.97 9.82
N VAL A 76 -15.40 5.52 10.69
CA VAL A 76 -15.44 6.97 10.96
C VAL A 76 -14.08 7.46 11.47
N ARG A 77 -13.49 6.78 12.46
CA ARG A 77 -12.15 7.14 12.97
C ARG A 77 -11.07 7.10 11.89
N LYS A 78 -11.12 6.11 11.00
CA LYS A 78 -10.20 5.99 9.85
C LYS A 78 -10.32 7.18 8.89
N GLN A 79 -11.55 7.59 8.58
CA GLN A 79 -11.80 8.75 7.72
C GLN A 79 -11.39 10.06 8.39
N GLU A 80 -11.66 10.22 9.69
CA GLU A 80 -11.21 11.38 10.47
C GLU A 80 -9.68 11.48 10.51
N ALA A 81 -8.99 10.35 10.72
CA ALA A 81 -7.54 10.29 10.68
C ALA A 81 -6.99 10.67 9.29
N TRP A 82 -7.64 10.23 8.21
CA TRP A 82 -7.24 10.60 6.85
C TRP A 82 -7.47 12.08 6.57
N LYS A 83 -8.64 12.61 6.95
CA LYS A 83 -8.93 14.04 6.87
C LYS A 83 -7.92 14.89 7.64
N ALA A 84 -7.43 14.41 8.79
CA ALA A 84 -6.43 15.09 9.61
C ALA A 84 -5.06 15.21 8.92
N LEU A 85 -4.75 14.38 7.92
CA LEU A 85 -3.49 14.48 7.14
C LEU A 85 -3.49 15.67 6.17
N GLY A 86 -4.66 16.22 5.85
CA GLY A 86 -4.81 17.42 5.02
C GLY A 86 -4.10 17.29 3.66
N SER A 87 -3.26 18.27 3.34
CA SER A 87 -2.52 18.35 2.07
C SER A 87 -1.16 17.63 2.08
N MET A 88 -0.99 16.61 2.93
CA MET A 88 0.23 15.79 2.95
C MET A 88 0.51 15.18 1.56
N SER A 89 1.75 15.21 1.08
CA SER A 89 2.09 14.63 -0.21
C SER A 89 2.09 13.10 -0.17
N LYS A 90 1.90 12.44 -1.32
CA LYS A 90 1.94 10.97 -1.42
C LYS A 90 3.27 10.40 -0.93
N THR A 91 4.39 11.04 -1.31
CA THR A 91 5.73 10.65 -0.92
C THR A 91 5.92 10.75 0.60
N GLN A 92 5.46 11.86 1.20
CA GLN A 92 5.50 12.04 2.65
C GLN A 92 4.63 11.01 3.39
N ALA A 93 3.46 10.68 2.84
CA ALA A 93 2.58 9.65 3.40
C ALA A 93 3.22 8.26 3.37
N LYS A 94 3.86 7.87 2.25
CA LYS A 94 4.62 6.61 2.13
C LYS A 94 5.72 6.52 3.20
N ARG A 95 6.54 7.57 3.33
CA ARG A 95 7.62 7.63 4.34
C ARG A 95 7.06 7.55 5.76
N ALA A 96 6.03 8.32 6.08
CA ALA A 96 5.38 8.30 7.39
C ALA A 96 4.75 6.94 7.71
N PHE A 97 4.18 6.25 6.72
CA PHE A 97 3.64 4.90 6.87
C PHE A 97 4.72 3.91 7.31
N VAL A 98 5.85 3.91 6.59
CA VAL A 98 7.00 3.04 6.89
C VAL A 98 7.59 3.35 8.26
N GLN A 99 7.69 4.62 8.64
CA GLN A 99 8.17 5.05 9.95
C GLN A 99 7.24 4.59 11.07
N LEU A 100 5.93 4.78 10.92
CA LEU A 100 4.93 4.36 11.88
C LEU A 100 4.95 2.84 12.06
N LEU A 101 5.02 2.08 10.96
CA LEU A 101 5.12 0.62 11.01
C LEU A 101 6.40 0.18 11.72
N SER A 102 7.53 0.84 11.43
CA SER A 102 8.82 0.55 12.09
C SER A 102 8.82 0.89 13.58
N PHE A 103 8.08 1.93 13.99
CA PHE A 103 7.90 2.28 15.39
C PHE A 103 7.04 1.25 16.13
N LEU A 104 5.95 0.80 15.51
CA LEU A 104 5.04 -0.17 16.11
C LEU A 104 5.63 -1.58 16.14
N LEU A 105 6.37 -1.96 15.09
CA LEU A 105 6.86 -3.32 14.86
C LEU A 105 8.32 -3.30 14.39
N PRO A 106 9.32 -3.01 15.25
CA PRO A 106 10.70 -2.80 14.82
C PRO A 106 11.31 -3.91 13.94
N HIS A 107 10.85 -5.15 14.13
CA HIS A 107 11.32 -6.34 13.42
C HIS A 107 10.50 -6.68 12.15
N TRP A 108 9.60 -5.81 11.69
CA TRP A 108 8.77 -6.11 10.51
C TRP A 108 9.61 -6.28 9.24
N LYS A 109 10.80 -5.66 9.18
CA LYS A 109 11.74 -5.79 8.05
C LYS A 109 12.45 -7.14 8.01
N ASP A 110 12.55 -7.82 9.15
CA ASP A 110 13.14 -9.15 9.23
C ASP A 110 12.17 -10.23 8.74
N TRP A 111 10.88 -9.87 8.62
CA TRP A 111 9.88 -10.76 8.07
C TRP A 111 10.06 -10.90 6.56
N HIS A 112 10.22 -12.15 6.16
CA HIS A 112 10.19 -12.55 4.77
C HIS A 112 8.88 -13.31 4.54
N PRO A 113 8.12 -12.98 3.49
CA PRO A 113 6.99 -13.82 3.12
C PRO A 113 7.50 -15.25 2.98
N PRO A 114 6.74 -16.27 3.44
CA PRO A 114 7.06 -17.63 3.06
C PRO A 114 7.21 -17.62 1.55
N LEU A 115 8.30 -18.19 1.03
CA LEU A 115 8.45 -18.47 -0.38
C LEU A 115 7.22 -19.30 -0.75
N ILE A 116 6.17 -18.62 -1.20
CA ILE A 116 5.26 -19.22 -2.12
C ILE A 116 6.22 -19.52 -3.25
N GLU A 117 6.65 -20.78 -3.37
CA GLU A 117 7.07 -21.29 -4.64
C GLU A 117 5.90 -20.97 -5.56
N THR A 118 5.92 -19.76 -6.12
CA THR A 118 5.20 -19.48 -7.33
C THR A 118 5.89 -20.45 -8.26
N HIS A 119 5.30 -21.64 -8.38
CA HIS A 119 5.51 -22.50 -9.52
C HIS A 119 5.02 -21.65 -10.70
N LYS A 120 5.85 -20.68 -11.09
CA LYS A 120 5.67 -19.80 -12.23
C LYS A 120 5.52 -20.69 -13.46
N ASP A 121 6.19 -21.84 -13.41
CA ASP A 121 6.04 -22.98 -14.31
C ASP A 121 4.68 -23.65 -14.24
N GLU A 122 4.09 -23.86 -13.05
CA GLU A 122 2.78 -24.53 -12.94
C GLU A 122 1.63 -23.61 -13.36
N ALA A 123 1.65 -22.33 -12.95
CA ALA A 123 0.69 -21.36 -13.45
C ALA A 123 0.78 -21.20 -14.97
N SER A 124 2.00 -21.16 -15.52
CA SER A 124 2.22 -21.11 -16.97
C SER A 124 1.80 -22.40 -17.67
N ARG A 125 2.01 -23.57 -17.04
CA ARG A 125 1.55 -24.87 -17.54
C ARG A 125 0.04 -24.98 -17.54
N ILE A 126 -0.63 -24.54 -16.46
CA ILE A 126 -2.09 -24.53 -16.35
C ILE A 126 -2.68 -23.61 -17.41
N LEU A 127 -2.15 -22.40 -17.57
CA LEU A 127 -2.58 -21.46 -18.60
C LEU A 127 -2.34 -22.02 -20.00
N SER A 128 -1.18 -22.61 -20.27
CA SER A 128 -0.87 -23.25 -21.55
C SER A 128 -1.82 -24.42 -21.85
N ALA A 129 -2.07 -25.30 -20.87
CA ALA A 129 -2.99 -26.43 -20.99
C ALA A 129 -4.44 -25.96 -21.22
N PHE A 130 -4.87 -24.92 -20.51
CA PHE A 130 -6.18 -24.31 -20.66
C PHE A 130 -6.36 -23.70 -22.05
N MET A 131 -5.37 -22.92 -22.53
CA MET A 131 -5.37 -22.33 -23.87
C MET A 131 -5.38 -23.40 -24.97
N LYS A 132 -4.63 -24.49 -24.79
CA LYS A 132 -4.63 -25.63 -25.73
C LYS A 132 -5.97 -26.34 -25.78
N LYS A 133 -6.67 -26.47 -24.65
CA LYS A 133 -7.98 -27.14 -24.55
C LYS A 133 -9.14 -26.28 -25.08
N THR A 134 -9.06 -24.97 -24.92
CA THR A 134 -10.14 -24.01 -25.27
C THR A 134 -9.94 -23.32 -26.62
N GLY A 135 -8.75 -23.41 -27.22
CA GLY A 135 -8.42 -22.74 -28.49
C GLY A 135 -8.26 -21.22 -28.37
N LEU A 136 -8.26 -20.67 -27.15
CA LEU A 136 -8.10 -19.24 -26.90
C LEU A 136 -6.64 -18.81 -27.09
N LYS A 137 -6.41 -17.83 -27.97
CA LYS A 137 -5.12 -17.12 -28.09
C LYS A 137 -5.25 -15.76 -27.39
N LEU A 138 -4.46 -15.55 -26.34
CA LEU A 138 -4.28 -14.21 -25.75
C LEU A 138 -3.56 -13.36 -26.79
N ARG A 139 -4.30 -12.46 -27.45
CA ARG A 139 -3.68 -11.43 -28.28
C ARG A 139 -3.05 -10.44 -27.33
N SER A 140 -1.71 -10.44 -27.27
CA SER A 140 -0.95 -9.33 -26.72
C SER A 140 -1.14 -8.16 -27.69
N SER A 141 -2.03 -7.22 -27.34
CA SER A 141 -1.97 -5.88 -27.91
C SER A 141 -1.13 -5.04 -26.95
N LEU A 142 0.08 -4.73 -27.40
CA LEU A 142 0.82 -3.55 -26.94
C LEU A 142 0.10 -2.29 -27.43
#